data_AF-A0A849QDK2-F1
#
_entry.id   AF-A0A849QDK2-F1
#
_cell.length_a   1.000
_cell.length_b   1.000
_cell.length_c   1.000
_cell.angle_alpha   90.00
_cell.angle_beta   90.00
_cell.angle_gamma   90.00
#
_symmetry.space_group_name_H-M   'P 1'
#
loop_
_entity.id
_entity.type
_entity.pdbx_description
1 polymer ?
#
loop_
_entity_poly.entity_id
_entity_poly.type
_entity_poly.pdbx_seq_one_letter_code
_entity_poly.pdbx_strand_id
1 'polypeptide(L)'
;MDHPNVVAAQKAIMKSLCVKAILGAQKPEGHWGSADNMYLPKYVASTHSLLIMAELGAKRNAAIERGIESIFRFQRDSGHFLTEAPKTERGRASVVKDGCCLDGNILYYMMHFGYHEDPRVKRLIEFQIEYHS
;
A
#
# COMPACT_ATOMS: atom_id res chain seq x y z
N MET A 1 16.43 -2.29 -12.67
CA MET A 1 16.25 -0.90 -12.20
C MET A 1 17.59 -0.34 -11.71
N ASP A 2 18.69 -0.69 -12.39
CA ASP A 2 20.04 -0.62 -11.80
C ASP A 2 20.92 0.44 -12.45
N HIS A 3 20.32 1.26 -13.33
CA HIS A 3 21.02 2.38 -13.92
C HIS A 3 21.51 3.33 -12.81
N PRO A 4 22.79 3.73 -12.79
CA PRO A 4 23.37 4.51 -11.71
C PRO A 4 22.58 5.77 -11.33
N ASN A 5 22.04 6.47 -12.34
CA ASN A 5 21.22 7.67 -12.12
C ASN A 5 19.93 7.39 -11.36
N VAL A 6 19.28 6.24 -11.60
CA VAL A 6 18.07 5.83 -10.88
C VAL A 6 18.42 5.56 -9.42
N VAL A 7 19.47 4.77 -9.18
CA VAL A 7 19.92 4.45 -7.81
C VAL A 7 20.32 5.72 -7.03
N ALA A 8 21.00 6.67 -7.69
CA ALA A 8 21.37 7.94 -7.09
C ALA A 8 20.12 8.78 -6.73
N ALA A 9 19.15 8.89 -7.64
CA ALA A 9 17.90 9.60 -7.40
C ALA A 9 17.13 8.99 -6.22
N GLN A 10 16.94 7.66 -6.19
CA GLN A 10 16.25 6.98 -5.09
C GLN A 10 16.93 7.25 -3.73
N LYS A 11 18.27 7.22 -3.68
CA LYS A 11 19.02 7.59 -2.47
C LYS A 11 18.80 9.04 -2.04
N ALA A 12 18.67 9.97 -3.00
CA ALA A 12 18.39 11.37 -2.71
C ALA A 12 16.95 11.56 -2.21
N ILE A 13 15.97 10.90 -2.84
CA ILE A 13 14.55 10.89 -2.44
C ILE A 13 14.39 10.43 -0.99
N MET A 14 15.08 9.36 -0.59
CA MET A 14 15.06 8.88 0.81
C MET A 14 15.58 9.91 1.83
N LYS A 15 16.36 10.90 1.40
CA LYS A 15 16.87 11.98 2.26
C LYS A 15 16.03 13.25 2.20
N SER A 16 15.08 13.33 1.28
CA SER A 16 14.20 14.50 1.08
C SER A 16 13.37 14.79 2.34
N LEU A 17 13.01 16.05 2.52
CA LEU A 17 12.15 16.47 3.63
C LEU A 17 10.77 15.80 3.55
N CYS A 18 10.24 15.60 2.34
CA CYS A 18 8.95 14.95 2.11
C CYS A 18 8.94 13.51 2.65
N VAL A 19 9.87 12.66 2.19
CA VAL A 19 9.93 11.26 2.64
C VAL A 19 10.23 11.16 4.13
N LYS A 20 11.11 12.02 4.67
CA LYS A 20 11.38 12.07 6.11
C LYS A 20 10.15 12.46 6.92
N ALA A 21 9.37 13.43 6.46
CA ALA A 21 8.15 13.86 7.14
C ALA A 21 7.09 12.76 7.12
N ILE A 22 6.90 12.09 5.98
CA ILE A 22 6.00 10.93 5.89
C ILE A 22 6.47 9.85 6.86
N LEU A 23 7.71 9.35 6.73
CA LEU A 23 8.21 8.28 7.61
C LEU A 23 8.17 8.64 9.10
N GLY A 24 8.45 9.90 9.46
CA GLY A 24 8.39 10.39 10.83
C GLY A 24 6.97 10.47 11.41
N ALA A 25 5.94 10.54 10.57
CA ALA A 25 4.54 10.51 10.99
C ALA A 25 3.98 9.09 11.19
N GLN A 26 4.75 8.05 10.83
CA GLN A 26 4.35 6.66 11.01
C GLN A 26 4.20 6.33 12.49
N LYS A 27 3.12 5.64 12.87
CA LYS A 27 2.95 5.11 14.21
C LYS A 27 3.82 3.87 14.44
N PRO A 28 4.19 3.53 15.70
CA PRO A 28 4.98 2.34 15.99
C PRO A 28 4.41 1.04 15.38
N GLU A 29 3.09 0.96 15.29
CA GLU A 29 2.32 -0.16 14.73
C GLU A 29 2.35 -0.21 13.18
N GLY A 30 2.99 0.77 12.53
CA GLY A 30 3.26 0.78 11.08
C GLY A 30 2.29 1.60 10.23
N HIS A 31 1.17 2.07 10.78
CA HIS A 31 0.19 2.84 10.01
C HIS A 31 0.42 4.36 10.09
N TRP A 32 -0.19 5.08 9.15
CA TRP A 32 -0.34 6.54 9.20
C TRP A 32 -1.79 6.92 9.43
N GLY A 33 -2.03 7.94 10.24
CA GLY A 33 -3.39 8.31 10.64
C GLY A 33 -4.01 7.26 11.57
N SER A 34 -5.23 6.83 11.26
CA SER A 34 -5.99 5.86 12.07
C SER A 34 -5.60 4.41 11.74
N ALA A 35 -5.65 3.53 12.74
CA ALA A 35 -5.48 2.09 12.55
C ALA A 35 -6.73 1.43 11.93
N ASP A 36 -7.89 2.11 11.96
CA ASP A 36 -9.18 1.56 11.55
C ASP A 36 -9.59 1.96 10.13
N ASN A 37 -8.88 2.94 9.55
CA ASN A 37 -9.13 3.41 8.19
C ASN A 37 -7.82 3.70 7.47
N MET A 38 -7.51 2.91 6.43
CA MET A 38 -6.26 3.06 5.68
C MET A 38 -6.28 4.21 4.66
N TYR A 39 -7.45 4.79 4.37
CA TYR A 39 -7.65 5.75 3.27
C TYR A 39 -7.93 7.17 3.76
N LEU A 40 -8.59 7.33 4.90
CA LEU A 40 -8.95 8.62 5.47
C LEU A 40 -8.14 8.94 6.74
N PRO A 41 -7.73 10.22 6.94
CA PRO A 41 -7.92 11.35 6.02
C PRO A 41 -7.06 11.23 4.76
N LYS A 42 -7.55 11.79 3.64
CA LYS A 42 -6.85 11.75 2.35
C LYS A 42 -5.45 12.36 2.46
N TYR A 43 -4.52 11.87 1.65
CA TYR A 43 -3.12 12.30 1.56
C TYR A 43 -2.22 11.99 2.75
N VAL A 44 -2.79 11.69 3.92
CA VAL A 44 -2.01 11.40 5.14
C VAL A 44 -2.18 9.97 5.64
N ALA A 45 -3.30 9.31 5.35
CA ALA A 45 -3.51 7.91 5.74
C ALA A 45 -2.53 6.95 5.04
N SER A 46 -2.43 5.72 5.54
CA SER A 46 -1.44 4.73 5.09
C SER A 46 -1.40 4.52 3.58
N THR A 47 -2.55 4.36 2.93
CA THR A 47 -2.61 4.12 1.47
C THR A 47 -1.99 5.26 0.69
N HIS A 48 -2.27 6.51 1.07
CA HIS A 48 -1.72 7.68 0.39
C HIS A 48 -0.24 7.89 0.69
N SER A 49 0.18 7.67 1.93
CA SER A 49 1.59 7.79 2.32
C SER A 49 2.47 6.79 1.56
N LEU A 50 2.01 5.54 1.42
CA LEU A 50 2.69 4.52 0.62
C LEU A 50 2.68 4.83 -0.87
N LEU A 51 1.54 5.31 -1.40
CA LEU A 51 1.42 5.70 -2.81
C LEU A 51 2.39 6.84 -3.16
N ILE A 52 2.38 7.94 -2.39
CA ILE A 52 3.28 9.08 -2.61
C ILE A 52 4.74 8.65 -2.53
N MET A 53 5.10 7.81 -1.56
CA MET A 53 6.47 7.29 -1.48
C MET A 53 6.84 6.44 -2.70
N ALA A 54 5.93 5.62 -3.21
CA ALA A 54 6.16 4.83 -4.41
C ALA A 54 6.30 5.70 -5.67
N GLU A 55 5.41 6.68 -5.86
CA GLU A 55 5.44 7.63 -6.99
C GLU A 55 6.71 8.47 -6.99
N LEU A 56 7.21 8.85 -5.81
CA LEU A 56 8.50 9.52 -5.66
C LEU A 56 9.69 8.60 -5.92
N GLY A 57 9.50 7.29 -6.05
CA GLY A 57 10.59 6.33 -6.24
C GLY A 57 11.35 6.01 -4.96
N ALA A 58 10.71 6.13 -3.79
CA ALA A 58 11.34 5.76 -2.52
C ALA A 58 11.82 4.30 -2.54
N LYS A 59 12.95 4.03 -1.87
CA LYS A 59 13.47 2.67 -1.74
C LYS A 59 12.81 2.00 -0.53
N ARG A 60 12.38 0.74 -0.71
CA ARG A 60 11.89 -0.13 0.36
C ARG A 60 12.84 -0.13 1.56
N ASN A 61 12.27 -0.03 2.75
CA ASN A 61 12.95 -0.17 4.04
C ASN A 61 11.98 -0.76 5.08
N ALA A 62 12.47 -1.05 6.28
CA ALA A 62 11.66 -1.66 7.35
C ALA A 62 10.41 -0.84 7.74
N ALA A 63 10.44 0.49 7.62
CA ALA A 63 9.27 1.31 7.91
C ALA A 63 8.18 1.13 6.85
N ILE A 64 8.56 1.15 5.57
CA ILE A 64 7.63 0.89 4.45
C ILE A 64 7.05 -0.52 4.55
N GLU A 65 7.87 -1.52 4.91
CA GLU A 65 7.41 -2.89 5.13
C GLU A 65 6.32 -2.98 6.21
N ARG A 66 6.53 -2.35 7.37
CA ARG A 66 5.49 -2.24 8.41
C ARG A 66 4.23 -1.54 7.90
N GLY A 67 4.40 -0.52 7.07
CA GLY A 67 3.31 0.17 6.38
C GLY A 67 2.48 -0.78 5.54
N ILE A 68 3.12 -1.56 4.68
CA ILE A 68 2.47 -2.55 3.81
C ILE A 68 1.79 -3.64 4.63
N GLU A 69 2.43 -4.15 5.68
CA GLU A 69 1.80 -5.11 6.59
C GLU A 69 0.55 -4.54 7.28
N SER A 70 0.55 -3.24 7.61
CA SER A 70 -0.65 -2.58 8.14
C SER A 70 -1.81 -2.55 7.13
N ILE A 71 -1.52 -2.45 5.83
CA ILE A 71 -2.53 -2.46 4.77
C ILE A 71 -3.16 -3.83 4.60
N PHE A 72 -2.40 -4.93 4.75
CA PHE A 72 -2.96 -6.28 4.56
C PHE A 72 -4.09 -6.62 5.54
N ARG A 73 -4.22 -5.89 6.66
CA ARG A 73 -5.36 -5.98 7.58
C ARG A 73 -6.71 -5.63 6.93
N PHE A 74 -6.67 -4.89 5.83
CA PHE A 74 -7.82 -4.40 5.08
C PHE A 74 -8.15 -5.28 3.86
N GLN A 75 -7.35 -6.31 3.60
CA GLN A 75 -7.61 -7.24 2.51
C GLN A 75 -8.80 -8.16 2.83
N ARG A 76 -9.59 -8.48 1.81
CA ARG A 76 -10.66 -9.48 1.85
C ARG A 76 -10.17 -10.83 1.36
N ASP A 77 -10.92 -11.89 1.66
CA ASP A 77 -10.53 -13.25 1.25
C ASP A 77 -10.45 -13.39 -0.28
N SER A 78 -11.32 -12.65 -0.98
CA SER A 78 -11.30 -12.51 -2.44
C SER A 78 -10.11 -11.74 -3.00
N GLY A 79 -9.26 -11.11 -2.17
CA GLY A 79 -8.05 -10.42 -2.60
C GLY A 79 -8.15 -8.89 -2.66
N HIS A 80 -9.33 -8.32 -2.87
CA HIS A 80 -9.54 -6.87 -2.91
C HIS A 80 -9.42 -6.21 -1.53
N PHE A 81 -9.33 -4.89 -1.53
CA PHE A 81 -9.23 -4.08 -0.32
C PHE A 81 -10.44 -3.18 -0.13
N LEU A 82 -10.84 -2.98 1.12
CA LEU A 82 -11.79 -1.94 1.51
C LEU A 82 -11.15 -1.03 2.55
N THR A 83 -11.61 0.22 2.63
CA THR A 83 -10.99 1.25 3.48
C THR A 83 -11.05 0.95 4.98
N GLU A 84 -11.99 0.13 5.42
CA GLU A 84 -12.14 -0.35 6.80
C GLU A 84 -11.76 -1.83 6.94
N ALA A 85 -11.19 -2.18 8.09
CA ALA A 85 -10.91 -3.56 8.45
C ALA A 85 -12.22 -4.36 8.57
N PRO A 86 -12.23 -5.65 8.17
CA PRO A 86 -13.43 -6.48 8.29
C PRO A 86 -13.77 -6.73 9.76
N LYS A 87 -15.02 -6.41 10.15
CA LYS A 87 -15.53 -6.59 11.53
C LYS A 87 -16.24 -7.93 11.74
N THR A 88 -16.56 -8.65 10.66
CA THR A 88 -17.28 -9.92 10.67
C THR A 88 -16.70 -10.85 9.60
N GLU A 89 -16.98 -12.16 9.72
CA GLU A 89 -16.61 -13.15 8.71
C GLU A 89 -17.24 -12.83 7.35
N ARG A 90 -18.52 -12.44 7.33
CA ARG A 90 -19.19 -11.95 6.11
C ARG A 90 -18.49 -10.74 5.50
N GLY A 91 -18.01 -9.82 6.34
CA GLY A 91 -17.24 -8.67 5.88
C GLY A 91 -15.88 -9.05 5.30
N ARG A 92 -15.25 -10.10 5.84
CA ARG A 92 -13.99 -10.67 5.34
C ARG A 92 -14.17 -11.40 4.01
N ALA A 93 -15.26 -12.14 3.86
CA ALA A 93 -15.68 -12.84 2.64
C ALA A 93 -16.35 -11.93 1.59
N SER A 94 -16.28 -10.60 1.76
CA SER A 94 -16.78 -9.63 0.78
C SER A 94 -16.21 -9.91 -0.61
N VAL A 95 -16.99 -9.58 -1.64
CA VAL A 95 -16.60 -9.57 -3.06
C VAL A 95 -17.01 -8.26 -3.74
N VAL A 96 -17.18 -7.18 -2.96
CA VAL A 96 -17.51 -5.85 -3.48
C VAL A 96 -16.43 -5.39 -4.46
N LYS A 97 -16.87 -4.83 -5.59
CA LYS A 97 -16.00 -4.51 -6.73
C LYS A 97 -15.85 -3.00 -7.01
N ASP A 98 -16.51 -2.15 -6.22
CA ASP A 98 -16.58 -0.69 -6.44
C ASP A 98 -15.26 0.06 -6.13
N GLY A 99 -14.21 -0.66 -5.72
CA GLY A 99 -12.93 -0.14 -5.26
C GLY A 99 -11.79 -0.21 -6.28
N CYS A 100 -12.04 -0.40 -7.57
CA CYS A 100 -10.98 -0.70 -8.55
C CYS A 100 -9.80 0.29 -8.55
N CYS A 101 -10.06 1.60 -8.37
CA CYS A 101 -9.01 2.62 -8.28
C CYS A 101 -8.18 2.49 -6.98
N LEU A 102 -8.81 2.10 -5.88
CA LEU A 102 -8.11 1.85 -4.61
C LEU A 102 -7.19 0.64 -4.78
N ASP A 103 -7.72 -0.47 -5.28
CA ASP A 103 -6.97 -1.70 -5.53
C ASP A 103 -5.81 -1.47 -6.51
N GLY A 104 -6.02 -0.68 -7.56
CA GLY A 104 -4.97 -0.32 -8.53
C GLY A 104 -3.82 0.46 -7.89
N ASN A 105 -4.12 1.44 -7.04
CA ASN A 105 -3.10 2.19 -6.29
C ASN A 105 -2.34 1.29 -5.32
N ILE A 106 -3.04 0.37 -4.66
CA ILE A 106 -2.44 -0.60 -3.75
C ILE A 106 -1.49 -1.53 -4.48
N LEU A 107 -1.93 -2.09 -5.61
CA LEU A 107 -1.11 -2.93 -6.46
C LEU A 107 0.14 -2.17 -6.94
N TYR A 108 0.00 -0.91 -7.38
CA TYR A 108 1.11 -0.09 -7.85
C TYR A 108 2.24 0.01 -6.82
N TYR A 109 1.95 0.44 -5.59
CA TYR A 109 3.01 0.56 -4.60
C TYR A 109 3.53 -0.81 -4.13
N MET A 110 2.71 -1.86 -4.13
CA MET A 110 3.15 -3.21 -3.81
C MET A 110 4.16 -3.72 -4.84
N MET A 111 3.92 -3.47 -6.14
CA MET A 111 4.87 -3.78 -7.20
C MET A 111 6.15 -2.98 -7.06
N HIS A 112 6.04 -1.66 -6.82
CA HIS A 112 7.20 -0.78 -6.62
C HIS A 112 8.08 -1.24 -5.46
N PHE A 113 7.48 -1.67 -4.35
CA PHE A 113 8.19 -2.18 -3.18
C PHE A 113 8.51 -3.70 -3.25
N GLY A 114 8.35 -4.32 -4.42
CA GLY A 114 8.85 -5.68 -4.68
C GLY A 114 8.02 -6.81 -4.06
N TYR A 115 6.72 -6.63 -3.87
CA TYR A 115 5.79 -7.65 -3.35
C TYR A 115 5.12 -8.49 -4.46
N HIS A 116 5.69 -8.52 -5.67
CA HIS A 116 5.15 -9.26 -6.82
C HIS A 116 4.97 -10.77 -6.58
N GLU A 117 5.85 -11.38 -5.77
CA GLU A 117 5.74 -12.80 -5.42
C GLU A 117 4.90 -13.07 -4.16
N ASP A 118 4.45 -12.04 -3.44
CA ASP A 118 3.67 -12.23 -2.23
C ASP A 118 2.30 -12.83 -2.57
N PRO A 119 1.90 -13.96 -1.96
CA PRO A 119 0.65 -14.65 -2.30
C PRO A 119 -0.59 -13.77 -2.05
N ARG A 120 -0.52 -12.81 -1.14
CA ARG A 120 -1.60 -11.85 -0.89
C ARG A 120 -1.76 -10.89 -2.06
N VAL A 121 -0.66 -10.51 -2.71
CA VAL A 121 -0.68 -9.62 -3.89
C VAL A 121 -1.13 -10.38 -5.14
N LYS A 122 -0.74 -11.66 -5.27
CA LYS A 122 -1.27 -12.53 -6.35
C LYS A 122 -2.80 -12.62 -6.31
N ARG A 123 -3.41 -12.76 -5.13
CA ARG A 123 -4.88 -12.71 -4.99
C ARG A 123 -5.49 -11.38 -5.43
N LEU A 124 -4.83 -10.25 -5.16
CA LEU A 124 -5.29 -8.94 -5.64
C LEU A 124 -5.28 -8.88 -7.17
N ILE A 125 -4.22 -9.41 -7.80
CA ILE A 125 -4.09 -9.48 -9.26
C ILE A 125 -5.20 -10.36 -9.85
N GLU A 126 -5.40 -11.56 -9.28
CA GLU A 126 -6.48 -12.48 -9.69
C GLU A 126 -7.86 -11.81 -9.62
N PHE A 127 -8.16 -11.14 -8.49
CA PHE A 127 -9.41 -10.39 -8.33
C PHE A 127 -9.60 -9.30 -9.40
N GLN A 128 -8.53 -8.56 -9.73
CA GLN A 128 -8.59 -7.51 -10.75
C GLN A 128 -8.79 -8.07 -12.16
N ILE A 129 -8.24 -9.25 -12.47
CA ILE A 129 -8.47 -9.93 -13.75
C ILE A 129 -9.92 -10.39 -13.86
N GLU A 130 -10.44 -11.04 -12.82
CA GLU A 130 -11.85 -11.50 -12.76
C GLU A 130 -12.85 -10.35 -12.78
N TYR A 131 -12.47 -9.16 -12.33
CA TYR A 131 -13.33 -7.98 -12.40
C TYR A 131 -13.55 -7.47 -13.83
N HIS A 132 -12.55 -7.56 -14.70
CA HIS A 132 -12.57 -7.01 -16.06
C HIS A 132 -12.77 -8.06 -17.16
N SER A 133 -13.00 -9.32 -16.78
CA SER A 133 -13.29 -10.43 -17.70
C SER A 133 -14.78 -10.66 -17.88
#